data_AF-A0A6A5G309-F1
#
_entry.id   AF-A0A6A5G309-F1
#
_cell.length_a   1.000
_cell.length_b   1.000
_cell.length_c   1.000
_cell.angle_alpha   90.00
_cell.angle_beta   90.00
_cell.angle_gamma   90.00
#
_symmetry.space_group_name_H-M   'P 1'
#
loop_
_entity.id
_entity.type
_entity.pdbx_description
1 polymer ?
#
loop_
_entity_poly.entity_id
_entity_poly.type
_entity_poly.pdbx_seq_one_letter_code
_entity_poly.pdbx_strand_id
1 'polypeptide(L)'
;MELFFVLHDNFAVEHDDFQTKFDYQSILDQKKQKINEQWKIINENQKIYFENGERLVGRGASSLQSLGLEDGTQLIVRHGLESTWSAVLDRESSVLQEHKDHLKKEIYEDAKRMIDNLVKAHFFTTFPKLGDRRFVIEKKFLNSFDRKSEQIGKSCQIHFKKVYGEQVNITFGSREDGTRAGCVCILDDGSTISKYYVMTQHGAGDRSTNTRHNIDLKELFVYKFLQELNMGAVIDFVHGEIYSRRIVYIASKEIAGFKTLDYIQLAQPGTVEEYIECVNQMLFVYSVLMLEDHHTANMGCDNGHNPFIVDFLIIGRPMSSVNDIHEGVRMDISFNALLGTFD
;
A
#
# COMPACT_ATOMS: atom_id res chain seq x y z
N MET A 1 26.26 14.71 -32.31
CA MET A 1 24.90 14.42 -32.80
C MET A 1 23.94 14.41 -31.62
N GLU A 2 22.97 15.31 -31.62
CA GLU A 2 21.89 15.39 -30.64
C GLU A 2 20.71 14.54 -31.12
N LEU A 3 20.21 13.66 -30.25
CA LEU A 3 19.08 12.79 -30.52
C LEU A 3 17.96 13.05 -29.51
N PHE A 4 16.73 12.96 -30.00
CA PHE A 4 15.51 13.11 -29.20
C PHE A 4 14.88 11.74 -28.96
N PHE A 5 14.44 11.48 -27.75
CA PHE A 5 13.83 10.22 -27.35
C PHE A 5 12.46 10.49 -26.74
N VAL A 6 11.45 9.78 -27.20
CA VAL A 6 10.09 9.90 -26.69
C VAL A 6 9.63 8.52 -26.21
N LEU A 7 9.17 8.43 -24.97
CA LEU A 7 8.68 7.22 -24.36
C LEU A 7 7.19 7.05 -24.69
N HIS A 8 6.88 6.01 -25.45
CA HIS A 8 5.50 5.65 -25.80
C HIS A 8 5.09 4.35 -25.12
N ASP A 9 3.79 4.21 -24.85
CA ASP A 9 3.18 2.93 -24.54
C ASP A 9 2.64 2.20 -25.78
N ASN A 10 1.99 1.07 -25.55
CA ASN A 10 1.39 0.23 -26.59
C ASN A 10 0.25 0.91 -27.36
N PHE A 11 -0.33 1.99 -26.82
CA PHE A 11 -1.39 2.80 -27.44
C PHE A 11 -0.84 4.06 -28.11
N ALA A 12 0.48 4.16 -28.26
CA ALA A 12 1.19 5.32 -28.78
C ALA A 12 0.92 6.61 -27.98
N VAL A 13 0.58 6.48 -26.70
CA VAL A 13 0.50 7.62 -25.79
C VAL A 13 1.92 7.96 -25.35
N GLU A 14 2.26 9.25 -25.44
CA GLU A 14 3.51 9.80 -24.95
C GLU A 14 3.46 9.99 -23.42
N HIS A 15 4.50 9.50 -22.74
CA HIS A 15 4.60 9.55 -21.27
C HIS A 15 5.72 10.44 -20.77
N ASP A 16 6.83 10.50 -21.49
CA ASP A 16 8.02 11.26 -21.12
C ASP A 16 8.93 11.44 -22.35
N ASP A 17 9.81 12.43 -22.32
CA ASP A 17 10.78 12.68 -23.38
C ASP A 17 12.12 13.17 -22.82
N PHE A 18 13.20 12.95 -23.57
CA PHE A 18 14.48 13.60 -23.28
C PHE A 18 15.34 13.70 -24.52
N GLN A 19 16.33 14.61 -24.47
CA GLN A 19 17.35 14.75 -25.48
C GLN A 19 18.74 14.47 -24.91
N THR A 20 19.64 13.92 -25.73
CA THR A 20 21.04 13.75 -25.32
C THR A 20 21.99 13.77 -26.51
N LYS A 21 23.25 14.13 -26.23
CA LYS A 21 24.30 14.26 -27.24
C LYS A 21 25.19 13.03 -27.27
N PHE A 22 25.43 12.55 -28.48
CA PHE A 22 26.33 11.46 -28.81
C PHE A 22 27.49 11.96 -29.67
N ASP A 23 28.68 11.41 -29.43
CA ASP A 23 29.80 11.55 -30.35
C ASP A 23 29.53 10.75 -31.65
N TYR A 24 30.17 11.14 -32.74
CA TYR A 24 30.06 10.49 -34.06
C TYR A 24 30.54 9.03 -34.05
N GLN A 25 31.42 8.67 -33.13
CA GLN A 25 31.87 7.29 -32.92
C GLN A 25 30.97 6.50 -31.97
N SER A 26 29.90 7.10 -31.45
CA SER A 26 29.03 6.42 -30.49
C SER A 26 28.35 5.22 -31.14
N ILE A 27 28.14 4.18 -30.33
CA ILE A 27 27.51 2.93 -30.75
C ILE A 27 26.13 2.76 -30.12
N LEU A 28 25.36 1.80 -30.64
CA LEU A 28 24.00 1.54 -30.16
C LEU A 28 23.95 1.26 -28.65
N ASP A 29 24.95 0.57 -28.09
CA ASP A 29 24.97 0.21 -26.67
C ASP A 29 25.09 1.43 -25.75
N GLN A 30 25.87 2.43 -26.12
CA GLN A 30 25.97 3.69 -25.37
C GLN A 30 24.63 4.44 -25.37
N LYS A 31 23.90 4.39 -26.50
CA LYS A 31 22.56 4.95 -26.59
C LYS A 31 21.55 4.19 -25.73
N LYS A 32 21.60 2.86 -25.76
CA LYS A 32 20.77 2.02 -24.88
C LYS A 32 21.07 2.26 -23.41
N GLN A 33 22.33 2.49 -23.07
CA GLN A 33 22.72 2.85 -21.71
C GLN A 33 22.08 4.18 -21.27
N LYS A 34 22.04 5.20 -22.15
CA LYS A 34 21.35 6.47 -21.83
C LYS A 34 19.85 6.29 -21.58
N ILE A 35 19.18 5.48 -22.39
CA ILE A 35 17.77 5.12 -22.17
C ILE A 35 17.58 4.40 -20.83
N ASN A 36 18.49 3.50 -20.47
CA ASN A 36 18.45 2.81 -19.18
C ASN A 36 18.69 3.78 -18.01
N GLU A 37 19.68 4.68 -18.11
CA GLU A 37 19.96 5.69 -17.09
C GLU A 37 18.73 6.55 -16.80
N GLN A 38 18.02 6.99 -17.85
CA GLN A 38 16.83 7.82 -17.76
C GLN A 38 15.60 7.05 -17.26
N TRP A 39 15.22 5.96 -17.94
CA TRP A 39 13.93 5.29 -17.74
C TRP A 39 14.01 3.92 -17.06
N LYS A 40 15.21 3.47 -16.66
CA LYS A 40 15.49 2.17 -16.03
C LYS A 40 15.09 0.95 -16.87
N ILE A 41 14.94 1.12 -18.18
CA ILE A 41 14.64 0.04 -19.12
C ILE A 41 15.95 -0.68 -19.46
N ILE A 42 16.08 -1.95 -19.08
CA ILE A 42 17.25 -2.76 -19.43
C ILE A 42 17.36 -2.98 -20.95
N ASN A 43 18.58 -3.16 -21.44
CA ASN A 43 18.89 -3.18 -22.87
C ASN A 43 18.10 -4.22 -23.69
N GLU A 44 17.75 -5.37 -23.09
CA GLU A 44 16.93 -6.41 -23.75
C GLU A 44 15.46 -6.00 -23.90
N ASN A 45 14.97 -5.15 -23.01
CA ASN A 45 13.59 -4.67 -23.01
C ASN A 45 13.41 -3.37 -23.80
N GLN A 46 14.47 -2.76 -24.33
CA GLN A 46 14.34 -1.56 -25.15
C GLN A 46 13.92 -1.91 -26.58
N LYS A 47 12.72 -1.48 -26.98
CA LYS A 47 12.27 -1.49 -28.37
C LYS A 47 12.31 -0.06 -28.89
N ILE A 48 13.18 0.20 -29.87
CA ILE A 48 13.45 1.56 -30.37
C ILE A 48 13.02 1.62 -31.83
N TYR A 49 12.31 2.67 -32.19
CA TYR A 49 11.72 2.90 -33.49
C TYR A 49 12.03 4.30 -33.99
N PHE A 50 12.10 4.45 -35.30
CA PHE A 50 12.00 5.75 -35.95
C PHE A 50 10.55 6.22 -35.98
N GLU A 51 10.33 7.50 -36.26
CA GLU A 51 8.98 8.07 -36.39
C GLU A 51 8.15 7.42 -37.50
N ASN A 52 8.81 6.92 -38.55
CA ASN A 52 8.17 6.17 -39.63
C ASN A 52 7.71 4.75 -39.20
N GLY A 53 7.95 4.36 -37.95
CA GLY A 53 7.58 3.06 -37.38
C GLY A 53 8.59 1.94 -37.63
N GLU A 54 9.67 2.20 -38.38
CA GLU A 54 10.71 1.21 -38.60
C GLU A 54 11.49 0.95 -37.32
N ARG A 55 11.69 -0.33 -37.00
CA ARG A 55 12.45 -0.71 -35.81
C ARG A 55 13.93 -0.51 -36.06
N LEU A 56 14.59 0.19 -35.16
CA LEU A 56 16.03 0.33 -35.17
C LEU A 56 16.70 -0.97 -34.69
N VAL A 57 17.42 -1.65 -35.58
CA VAL A 57 18.10 -2.92 -35.29
C VAL A 57 19.62 -2.76 -35.46
N GLY A 58 20.39 -3.07 -34.43
CA GLY A 58 21.83 -2.82 -34.38
C GLY A 58 22.74 -3.84 -35.07
N ARG A 59 22.24 -4.71 -35.96
CA ARG A 59 23.08 -5.78 -36.53
C ARG A 59 24.07 -5.21 -37.54
N GLY A 60 25.36 -5.30 -37.22
CA GLY A 60 26.47 -4.99 -38.14
C GLY A 60 26.86 -3.52 -38.26
N ALA A 61 26.30 -2.64 -37.43
CA ALA A 61 26.61 -1.22 -37.43
C ALA A 61 27.82 -0.90 -36.54
N SER A 62 28.76 -0.12 -37.06
CA SER A 62 29.94 0.36 -36.33
C SER A 62 29.72 1.73 -35.67
N SER A 63 28.66 2.44 -36.01
CA SER A 63 28.30 3.74 -35.41
C SER A 63 26.79 4.02 -35.50
N LEU A 64 26.29 4.97 -34.72
CA LEU A 64 24.90 5.44 -34.81
C LEU A 64 24.54 5.97 -36.21
N GLN A 65 25.47 6.64 -36.90
CA GLN A 65 25.24 7.15 -38.26
C GLN A 65 25.06 6.03 -39.29
N SER A 66 25.80 4.92 -39.13
CA SER A 66 25.62 3.75 -40.00
C SER A 66 24.24 3.07 -39.84
N LEU A 67 23.49 3.45 -38.80
CA LEU A 67 22.11 3.05 -38.59
C LEU A 67 21.09 4.05 -39.18
N GLY A 68 21.53 5.07 -39.90
CA GLY A 68 20.66 6.11 -40.46
C GLY A 68 20.21 7.17 -39.44
N LEU A 69 20.94 7.32 -38.33
CA LEU A 69 20.67 8.38 -37.35
C LEU A 69 21.41 9.66 -37.73
N GLU A 70 20.66 10.76 -37.84
CA GLU A 70 21.16 12.10 -38.11
C GLU A 70 20.94 13.02 -36.91
N ASP A 71 21.59 14.19 -36.93
CA ASP A 71 21.39 15.22 -35.90
C ASP A 71 19.94 15.68 -35.89
N GLY A 72 19.32 15.70 -34.71
CA GLY A 72 17.91 16.02 -34.55
C GLY A 72 16.95 14.86 -34.78
N THR A 73 17.43 13.63 -35.02
CA THR A 73 16.53 12.47 -35.19
C THR A 73 15.75 12.21 -33.91
N GLN A 74 14.43 12.08 -34.05
CA GLN A 74 13.54 11.63 -32.99
C GLN A 74 13.36 10.11 -33.03
N LEU A 75 13.47 9.48 -31.86
CA LEU A 75 13.35 8.05 -31.67
C LEU A 75 12.25 7.74 -30.66
N ILE A 76 11.34 6.86 -31.06
CA ILE A 76 10.28 6.35 -30.19
C ILE A 76 10.82 5.14 -29.44
N VAL A 77 10.75 5.19 -28.11
CA VAL A 77 11.15 4.09 -27.23
C VAL A 77 9.92 3.48 -26.60
N ARG A 78 9.86 2.15 -26.66
CA ARG A 78 8.82 1.32 -26.08
C ARG A 78 9.42 0.25 -25.18
N HIS A 79 8.67 -0.16 -24.17
CA HIS A 79 9.10 -1.20 -23.26
C HIS A 79 8.77 -2.60 -23.80
N GLY A 80 9.71 -3.53 -23.64
CA GLY A 80 9.65 -4.88 -24.19
C GLY A 80 8.44 -5.68 -23.71
N LEU A 81 8.03 -5.41 -22.46
CA LEU A 81 6.94 -6.08 -21.74
C LEU A 81 5.57 -5.38 -21.84
N GLU A 82 5.37 -4.42 -22.75
CA GLU A 82 4.04 -3.79 -22.92
C GLU A 82 2.92 -4.80 -23.22
N SER A 83 3.21 -5.87 -23.98
CA SER A 83 2.26 -6.97 -24.23
C SER A 83 1.90 -7.73 -22.96
N THR A 84 2.81 -7.82 -21.99
CA THR A 84 2.54 -8.42 -20.69
C THR A 84 1.58 -7.55 -19.89
N TRP A 85 1.71 -6.22 -19.97
CA TRP A 85 0.73 -5.32 -19.35
C TRP A 85 -0.65 -5.43 -20.00
N SER A 86 -0.73 -5.47 -21.33
CA SER A 86 -2.00 -5.72 -22.04
C SER A 86 -2.66 -7.03 -21.58
N ALA A 87 -1.87 -8.12 -21.44
CA ALA A 87 -2.39 -9.39 -20.94
C ALA A 87 -2.93 -9.31 -19.49
N VAL A 88 -2.35 -8.48 -18.63
CA VAL A 88 -2.88 -8.22 -17.28
C VAL A 88 -4.26 -7.55 -17.35
N LEU A 89 -4.44 -6.58 -18.24
CA LEU A 89 -5.73 -5.91 -18.44
C LEU A 89 -6.80 -6.88 -19.00
N ASP A 90 -6.40 -7.78 -19.88
CA ASP A 90 -7.28 -8.85 -20.38
C ASP A 90 -7.70 -9.79 -19.24
N ARG A 91 -6.78 -10.13 -18.32
CA ARG A 91 -7.10 -10.92 -17.13
C ARG A 91 -8.03 -10.20 -16.17
N GLU A 92 -7.83 -8.90 -15.94
CA GLU A 92 -8.76 -8.10 -15.14
C GLU A 92 -10.18 -8.20 -15.69
N SER A 93 -10.34 -7.99 -17.00
CA SER A 93 -11.63 -8.07 -17.68
C SER A 93 -12.24 -9.49 -17.59
N SER A 94 -11.41 -10.52 -17.72
CA SER A 94 -11.83 -11.92 -17.64
C SER A 94 -12.33 -12.30 -16.24
N VAL A 95 -11.68 -11.83 -15.17
CA VAL A 95 -12.12 -12.09 -13.78
C VAL A 95 -13.51 -11.50 -13.50
N LEU A 96 -13.83 -10.35 -14.10
CA LEU A 96 -15.12 -9.69 -13.93
C LEU A 96 -16.27 -10.44 -14.63
N GLN A 97 -15.98 -11.18 -15.69
CA GLN A 97 -16.97 -11.91 -16.49
C GLN A 97 -17.12 -13.38 -16.07
N GLU A 98 -16.11 -13.95 -15.42
CA GLU A 98 -16.16 -15.34 -14.97
C GLU A 98 -17.08 -15.49 -13.76
N HIS A 99 -17.76 -16.63 -13.64
CA HIS A 99 -18.65 -16.94 -12.52
C HIS A 99 -18.15 -18.12 -11.68
N LYS A 100 -17.19 -18.91 -12.18
CA LYS A 100 -16.61 -20.05 -11.48
C LYS A 100 -15.37 -19.64 -10.67
N ASP A 101 -15.41 -19.87 -9.36
CA ASP A 101 -14.36 -19.45 -8.43
C ASP A 101 -12.98 -20.05 -8.72
N HIS A 102 -12.90 -21.31 -9.17
CA HIS A 102 -11.61 -21.94 -9.50
C HIS A 102 -10.93 -21.29 -10.72
N LEU A 103 -11.70 -20.95 -11.75
CA LEU A 103 -11.16 -20.29 -12.96
C LEU A 103 -10.73 -18.87 -12.67
N LYS A 104 -11.54 -18.12 -11.90
CA LYS A 104 -11.14 -16.79 -11.42
C LYS A 104 -9.82 -16.83 -10.64
N LYS A 105 -9.61 -17.87 -9.81
CA LYS A 105 -8.37 -18.06 -9.05
C LYS A 105 -7.16 -18.30 -9.97
N GLU A 106 -7.30 -19.13 -11.00
CA GLU A 106 -6.25 -19.37 -11.98
C GLU A 106 -5.91 -18.09 -12.77
N ILE A 107 -6.92 -17.36 -13.21
CA ILE A 107 -6.75 -16.08 -13.91
C ILE A 107 -6.00 -15.07 -13.03
N TYR A 108 -6.35 -15.01 -11.74
CA TYR A 108 -5.67 -14.17 -10.77
C TYR A 108 -4.19 -14.56 -10.59
N GLU A 109 -3.90 -15.84 -10.36
CA GLU A 109 -2.53 -16.30 -10.16
C GLU A 109 -1.65 -16.04 -11.40
N ASP A 110 -2.23 -16.19 -12.59
CA ASP A 110 -1.61 -15.82 -13.85
C ASP A 110 -1.32 -14.31 -13.93
N ALA A 111 -2.32 -13.47 -13.65
CA ALA A 111 -2.18 -12.01 -13.66
C ALA A 111 -1.14 -11.51 -12.64
N LYS A 112 -1.14 -12.08 -11.43
CA LYS A 112 -0.17 -11.75 -10.38
C LYS A 112 1.26 -12.05 -10.83
N ARG A 113 1.50 -13.23 -11.40
CA ARG A 113 2.81 -13.61 -11.94
C ARG A 113 3.27 -12.63 -13.02
N MET A 114 2.36 -12.18 -13.89
CA MET A 114 2.68 -11.17 -14.92
C MET A 114 3.03 -9.81 -14.30
N ILE A 115 2.27 -9.36 -13.30
CA ILE A 115 2.55 -8.12 -12.57
C ILE A 115 3.92 -8.19 -11.87
N ASP A 116 4.23 -9.30 -11.19
CA ASP A 116 5.53 -9.49 -10.53
C ASP A 116 6.70 -9.38 -11.53
N ASN A 117 6.51 -9.90 -12.76
CA ASN A 117 7.51 -9.76 -13.82
C ASN A 117 7.66 -8.30 -14.31
N LEU A 118 6.55 -7.56 -14.42
CA LEU A 118 6.58 -6.13 -14.77
C LEU A 118 7.28 -5.29 -13.69
N VAL A 119 7.04 -5.59 -12.41
CA VAL A 119 7.69 -4.93 -11.28
C VAL A 119 9.20 -5.18 -11.29
N LYS A 120 9.63 -6.44 -11.46
CA LYS A 120 11.06 -6.79 -11.56
C LYS A 120 11.76 -6.11 -12.73
N ALA A 121 11.02 -5.81 -13.80
CA ALA A 121 11.51 -5.11 -14.96
C ALA A 121 11.44 -3.58 -14.84
N HIS A 122 11.10 -3.03 -13.67
CA HIS A 122 10.92 -1.59 -13.43
C HIS A 122 9.86 -0.91 -14.31
N PHE A 123 8.92 -1.67 -14.87
CA PHE A 123 7.92 -1.17 -15.81
C PHE A 123 7.09 0.00 -15.26
N PHE A 124 6.65 -0.09 -14.00
CA PHE A 124 5.83 0.94 -13.37
C PHE A 124 6.65 2.15 -12.87
N THR A 125 7.97 2.01 -12.77
CA THR A 125 8.87 3.16 -12.57
C THR A 125 9.02 3.93 -13.88
N THR A 126 9.10 3.21 -15.01
CA THR A 126 9.11 3.79 -16.36
C THR A 126 7.78 4.47 -16.70
N PHE A 127 6.64 3.87 -16.32
CA PHE A 127 5.30 4.41 -16.56
C PHE A 127 4.52 4.62 -15.25
N PRO A 128 4.78 5.71 -14.50
CA PRO A 128 4.18 5.94 -13.19
C PRO A 128 2.65 5.92 -13.19
N LYS A 129 2.01 6.54 -14.20
CA LYS A 129 0.55 6.57 -14.36
C LYS A 129 -0.08 5.16 -14.49
N LEU A 130 0.65 4.20 -15.06
CA LEU A 130 0.20 2.81 -15.13
C LEU A 130 0.35 2.09 -13.78
N GLY A 131 1.24 2.57 -12.91
CA GLY A 131 1.39 2.11 -11.53
C GLY A 131 0.12 2.31 -10.70
N ASP A 132 -0.54 3.46 -10.84
CA ASP A 132 -1.83 3.72 -10.16
C ASP A 132 -2.90 2.72 -10.61
N ARG A 133 -2.96 2.44 -11.92
CA ARG A 133 -3.89 1.44 -12.46
C ARG A 133 -3.58 0.03 -11.94
N ARG A 134 -2.31 -0.32 -11.80
CA ARG A 134 -1.88 -1.59 -11.20
C ARG A 134 -2.42 -1.73 -9.77
N PHE A 135 -2.30 -0.71 -8.92
CA PHE A 135 -2.81 -0.78 -7.54
C PHE A 135 -4.33 -1.01 -7.50
N VAL A 136 -5.08 -0.34 -8.38
CA VAL A 136 -6.53 -0.56 -8.51
C VAL A 136 -6.86 -2.00 -8.91
N ILE A 137 -6.11 -2.57 -9.86
CA ILE A 137 -6.27 -3.96 -10.30
C ILE A 137 -5.94 -4.94 -9.18
N GLU A 138 -4.81 -4.75 -8.51
CA GLU A 138 -4.38 -5.58 -7.38
C GLU A 138 -5.43 -5.55 -6.25
N LYS A 139 -6.03 -4.39 -5.93
CA LYS A 139 -7.12 -4.27 -4.95
C LYS A 139 -8.36 -5.06 -5.35
N LYS A 140 -8.78 -5.00 -6.62
CA LYS A 140 -9.91 -5.79 -7.13
C LYS A 140 -9.66 -7.29 -7.02
N PHE A 141 -8.43 -7.71 -7.33
CA PHE A 141 -8.03 -9.10 -7.22
C PHE A 141 -7.93 -9.58 -5.77
N LEU A 142 -7.41 -8.75 -4.86
CA LEU A 142 -7.40 -9.02 -3.43
C LEU A 142 -8.81 -9.28 -2.91
N ASN A 143 -9.78 -8.43 -3.25
CA ASN A 143 -11.18 -8.62 -2.84
C ASN A 143 -11.80 -9.93 -3.36
N SER A 144 -11.31 -10.48 -4.47
CA SER A 144 -11.88 -11.69 -5.09
C SER A 144 -11.27 -13.00 -4.57
N PHE A 145 -10.06 -12.97 -4.00
CA PHE A 145 -9.31 -14.19 -3.62
C PHE A 145 -8.62 -14.13 -2.27
N ASP A 146 -9.02 -13.20 -1.40
CA ASP A 146 -8.46 -13.14 -0.06
C ASP A 146 -8.95 -14.32 0.81
N ARG A 147 -8.34 -15.49 0.58
CA ARG A 147 -8.46 -16.67 1.46
C ARG A 147 -8.13 -16.31 2.91
N LYS A 148 -7.33 -15.26 3.16
CA LYS A 148 -7.10 -14.78 4.53
C LYS A 148 -8.36 -14.12 5.08
N SER A 149 -9.05 -13.26 4.33
CA SER A 149 -10.33 -12.69 4.76
C SER A 149 -11.41 -13.73 5.04
N GLU A 150 -11.53 -14.79 4.22
CA GLU A 150 -12.47 -15.90 4.51
C GLU A 150 -12.08 -16.66 5.80
N GLN A 151 -10.78 -16.91 6.01
CA GLN A 151 -10.27 -17.55 7.22
C GLN A 151 -10.38 -16.67 8.46
N ILE A 152 -10.15 -15.37 8.33
CA ILE A 152 -10.41 -14.36 9.37
C ILE A 152 -11.90 -14.40 9.72
N GLY A 153 -12.78 -14.37 8.72
CA GLY A 153 -14.23 -14.43 8.93
C GLY A 153 -14.67 -15.68 9.70
N LYS A 154 -14.17 -16.87 9.32
CA LYS A 154 -14.43 -18.11 10.08
C LYS A 154 -13.91 -18.05 11.52
N SER A 155 -12.73 -17.48 11.72
CA SER A 155 -12.14 -17.33 13.06
C SER A 155 -12.96 -16.37 13.92
N CYS A 156 -13.41 -15.25 13.35
CA CYS A 156 -14.31 -14.30 13.99
C CYS A 156 -15.66 -14.93 14.33
N GLN A 157 -16.25 -15.72 13.43
CA GLN A 157 -17.50 -16.42 13.70
C GLN A 157 -17.39 -17.34 14.92
N ILE A 158 -16.35 -18.18 14.96
CA ILE A 158 -16.10 -19.09 16.08
C ILE A 158 -15.89 -18.30 17.38
N HIS A 159 -15.04 -17.27 17.33
CA HIS A 159 -14.71 -16.47 18.51
C HIS A 159 -15.93 -15.74 19.06
N PHE A 160 -16.62 -14.96 18.23
CA PHE A 160 -17.72 -14.13 18.69
C PHE A 160 -18.97 -14.92 19.06
N LYS A 161 -19.25 -16.06 18.42
CA LYS A 161 -20.29 -16.97 18.89
C LYS A 161 -19.98 -17.57 20.26
N LYS A 162 -18.71 -17.83 20.54
CA LYS A 162 -18.29 -18.28 21.87
C LYS A 162 -18.44 -17.19 22.93
N VAL A 163 -18.15 -15.93 22.58
CA VAL A 163 -18.21 -14.79 23.52
C VAL A 163 -19.64 -14.30 23.75
N TYR A 164 -20.42 -14.16 22.68
CA TYR A 164 -21.75 -13.52 22.71
C TYR A 164 -22.92 -14.51 22.57
N GLY A 165 -22.64 -15.79 22.29
CA GLY A 165 -23.63 -16.86 22.12
C GLY A 165 -23.89 -17.23 20.65
N GLU A 166 -24.38 -18.44 20.43
CA GLU A 166 -24.61 -19.00 19.09
C GLU A 166 -25.69 -18.27 18.27
N GLN A 167 -26.55 -17.52 18.94
CA GLN A 167 -27.67 -16.79 18.35
C GLN A 167 -27.26 -15.48 17.65
N VAL A 168 -26.04 -15.00 17.88
CA VAL A 168 -25.57 -13.74 17.26
C VAL A 168 -25.40 -13.91 15.75
N ASN A 169 -25.91 -12.94 15.00
CA ASN A 169 -25.73 -12.87 13.57
C ASN A 169 -24.43 -12.13 13.26
N ILE A 170 -23.56 -12.75 12.45
CA ILE A 170 -22.24 -12.23 12.13
C ILE A 170 -22.11 -12.10 10.63
N THR A 171 -21.90 -10.87 10.16
CA THR A 171 -21.70 -10.55 8.75
C THR A 171 -20.36 -9.84 8.54
N PHE A 172 -19.86 -9.84 7.30
CA PHE A 172 -18.56 -9.30 6.96
C PHE A 172 -18.66 -8.28 5.84
N GLY A 173 -18.00 -7.14 6.02
CA GLY A 173 -17.77 -6.12 5.00
C GLY A 173 -16.29 -6.06 4.61
N SER A 174 -16.02 -5.50 3.43
CA SER A 174 -14.68 -5.13 3.01
C SER A 174 -14.22 -3.87 3.72
N ARG A 175 -12.94 -3.82 4.08
CA ARG A 175 -12.30 -2.58 4.51
C ARG A 175 -12.00 -1.73 3.27
N GLU A 176 -12.42 -0.47 3.27
CA GLU A 176 -12.18 0.44 2.14
C GLU A 176 -10.77 1.05 2.16
N ASP A 177 -10.13 1.06 3.34
CA ASP A 177 -8.86 1.70 3.67
C ASP A 177 -7.79 0.73 4.23
N GLY A 178 -6.52 1.13 4.18
CA GLY A 178 -5.39 0.39 4.76
C GLY A 178 -4.67 -0.59 3.81
N THR A 179 -3.40 -0.86 4.12
CA THR A 179 -2.49 -1.73 3.34
C THR A 179 -2.49 -3.20 3.81
N ARG A 180 -3.14 -3.51 4.93
CA ARG A 180 -3.12 -4.84 5.55
C ARG A 180 -4.39 -5.63 5.27
N ALA A 181 -4.22 -6.95 5.16
CA ALA A 181 -5.34 -7.87 5.11
C ALA A 181 -6.15 -7.76 6.42
N GLY A 182 -7.44 -7.45 6.27
CA GLY A 182 -8.37 -7.25 7.35
C GLY A 182 -9.80 -7.20 6.84
N CYS A 183 -10.76 -7.36 7.73
CA CYS A 183 -12.19 -7.31 7.40
C CYS A 183 -12.94 -6.47 8.42
N VAL A 184 -14.11 -5.99 8.04
CA VAL A 184 -15.05 -5.38 8.98
C VAL A 184 -16.05 -6.46 9.39
N CYS A 185 -16.04 -6.84 10.66
CA CYS A 185 -16.97 -7.82 11.23
C CYS A 185 -18.13 -7.07 11.88
N ILE A 186 -19.37 -7.33 11.45
CA ILE A 186 -20.58 -6.74 12.02
C ILE A 186 -21.29 -7.83 12.81
N LEU A 187 -21.48 -7.58 14.11
CA LEU A 187 -22.15 -8.46 15.05
C LEU A 187 -23.50 -7.85 15.43
N ASP A 188 -24.56 -8.62 15.24
CA ASP A 188 -25.93 -8.28 15.63
C ASP A 188 -26.42 -9.34 16.63
N ASP A 189 -26.59 -8.93 17.88
CA ASP A 189 -27.09 -9.80 18.95
C ASP A 189 -28.62 -9.72 19.14
N GLY A 190 -29.32 -9.01 18.24
CA GLY A 190 -30.75 -8.74 18.29
C GLY A 190 -31.13 -7.51 19.12
N SER A 191 -30.19 -6.96 19.92
CA SER A 191 -30.38 -5.75 20.71
C SER A 191 -29.49 -4.59 20.24
N THR A 192 -28.27 -4.90 19.80
CA THR A 192 -27.29 -3.93 19.35
C THR A 192 -26.55 -4.45 18.13
N ILE A 193 -26.16 -3.51 17.27
CA ILE A 193 -25.25 -3.76 16.14
C ILE A 193 -23.89 -3.20 16.54
N SER A 194 -22.90 -4.09 16.68
CA SER A 194 -21.52 -3.74 16.97
C SER A 194 -20.64 -4.02 15.74
N LYS A 195 -19.84 -3.03 15.35
CA LYS A 195 -18.86 -3.19 14.27
C LYS A 195 -17.47 -3.38 14.87
N TYR A 196 -16.70 -4.31 14.33
CA TYR A 196 -15.31 -4.57 14.68
C TYR A 196 -14.43 -4.48 13.44
N TYR A 197 -13.33 -3.74 13.54
CA TYR A 197 -12.27 -3.70 12.54
C TYR A 197 -11.25 -4.78 12.89
N VAL A 198 -11.14 -5.81 12.04
CA VAL A 198 -10.32 -6.98 12.31
C VAL A 198 -9.08 -6.94 11.44
N MET A 199 -7.91 -6.99 12.05
CA MET A 199 -6.62 -6.95 11.36
C MET A 199 -5.63 -7.98 11.90
N THR A 200 -4.59 -8.22 11.13
CA THR A 200 -3.43 -8.99 11.59
C THR A 200 -2.45 -8.10 12.34
N GLN A 201 -1.82 -8.62 13.40
CA GLN A 201 -0.69 -7.96 14.05
C GLN A 201 0.47 -7.70 13.06
N HIS A 202 1.37 -6.80 13.41
CA HIS A 202 2.56 -6.51 12.63
C HIS A 202 3.43 -7.76 12.44
N GLY A 203 3.98 -7.94 11.23
CA GLY A 203 4.83 -9.10 10.89
C GLY A 203 4.10 -10.45 10.80
N ALA A 204 2.78 -10.51 10.98
CA ALA A 204 2.01 -11.75 10.86
C ALA A 204 2.17 -12.38 9.45
N GLY A 205 2.78 -13.56 9.41
CA GLY A 205 2.95 -14.33 8.18
C GLY A 205 4.17 -13.94 7.34
N ASP A 206 5.06 -13.08 7.84
CA ASP A 206 6.37 -12.87 7.22
C ASP A 206 7.14 -14.19 7.18
N ARG A 207 7.69 -14.50 6.00
CA ARG A 207 8.46 -15.73 5.72
C ARG A 207 9.95 -15.56 6.03
N SER A 208 10.41 -14.34 6.26
CA SER A 208 11.82 -13.99 6.43
C SER A 208 12.41 -14.53 7.74
N THR A 209 11.60 -14.70 8.78
CA THR A 209 12.04 -15.20 10.08
C THR A 209 11.60 -16.65 10.28
N ASN A 210 12.57 -17.56 10.47
CA ASN A 210 12.36 -19.00 10.67
C ASN A 210 11.65 -19.36 12.00
N THR A 211 11.05 -18.39 12.69
CA THR A 211 10.38 -18.57 13.98
C THR A 211 8.90 -18.85 13.74
N ARG A 212 8.49 -20.10 13.99
CA ARG A 212 7.10 -20.59 13.85
C ARG A 212 6.06 -19.84 14.73
N HIS A 213 6.48 -18.92 15.61
CA HIS A 213 5.64 -18.35 16.68
C HIS A 213 5.99 -16.88 17.06
N ASN A 214 6.18 -15.96 16.12
CA ASN A 214 6.32 -14.54 16.47
C ASN A 214 4.94 -13.88 16.60
N ILE A 215 4.24 -14.15 17.69
CA ILE A 215 3.15 -13.27 18.16
C ILE A 215 3.83 -12.06 18.78
N ASP A 216 3.52 -10.85 18.29
CA ASP A 216 4.07 -9.62 18.87
C ASP A 216 3.31 -9.28 20.14
N LEU A 217 3.75 -9.88 21.26
CA LEU A 217 3.13 -9.67 22.56
C LEU A 217 3.21 -8.20 23.01
N LYS A 218 4.17 -7.42 22.51
CA LYS A 218 4.26 -5.99 22.85
C LYS A 218 3.09 -5.25 22.22
N GLU A 219 2.81 -5.51 20.95
CA GLU A 219 1.68 -4.94 20.24
C GLU A 219 0.36 -5.30 20.92
N LEU A 220 0.15 -6.58 21.22
CA LEU A 220 -1.06 -7.03 21.92
C LEU A 220 -1.20 -6.38 23.31
N PHE A 221 -0.09 -6.24 24.05
CA PHE A 221 -0.08 -5.57 25.35
C PHE A 221 -0.49 -4.10 25.24
N VAL A 222 0.09 -3.35 24.30
CA VAL A 222 -0.22 -1.92 24.12
C VAL A 222 -1.68 -1.72 23.76
N TYR A 223 -2.24 -2.53 22.84
CA TYR A 223 -3.66 -2.46 22.51
C TYR A 223 -4.57 -2.62 23.74
N LYS A 224 -4.26 -3.60 24.60
CA LYS A 224 -5.02 -3.79 25.85
C LYS A 224 -4.76 -2.68 26.86
N PHE A 225 -3.54 -2.20 26.98
CA PHE A 225 -3.20 -1.10 27.87
C PHE A 225 -3.94 0.20 27.49
N LEU A 226 -3.99 0.55 26.21
CA LEU A 226 -4.75 1.69 25.71
C LEU A 226 -6.25 1.54 25.97
N GLN A 227 -6.80 0.34 25.81
CA GLN A 227 -8.19 0.04 26.18
C GLN A 227 -8.45 0.36 27.67
N GLU A 228 -7.58 -0.10 28.58
CA GLU A 228 -7.73 0.13 30.02
C GLU A 228 -7.55 1.61 30.41
N LEU A 229 -6.79 2.38 29.63
CA LEU A 229 -6.67 3.83 29.78
C LEU A 229 -7.89 4.61 29.24
N ASN A 230 -8.86 3.93 28.61
CA ASN A 230 -9.93 4.55 27.80
C ASN A 230 -9.40 5.44 26.67
N MET A 231 -8.20 5.11 26.16
CA MET A 231 -7.55 5.80 25.03
C MET A 231 -7.39 4.91 23.80
N GLY A 232 -8.02 3.74 23.80
CA GLY A 232 -8.03 2.80 22.70
C GLY A 232 -9.43 2.20 22.52
N ALA A 233 -9.63 1.52 21.40
CA ALA A 233 -10.85 0.76 21.16
C ALA A 233 -10.99 -0.42 22.14
N VAL A 234 -12.20 -0.93 22.31
CA VAL A 234 -12.39 -2.24 22.96
C VAL A 234 -11.82 -3.32 22.04
N ILE A 235 -10.91 -4.15 22.56
CA ILE A 235 -10.16 -5.13 21.78
C ILE A 235 -10.61 -6.55 22.11
N ASP A 236 -10.81 -7.36 21.07
CA ASP A 236 -10.90 -8.82 21.17
C ASP A 236 -9.75 -9.47 20.40
N PHE A 237 -9.11 -10.48 21.01
CA PHE A 237 -8.08 -11.27 20.35
C PHE A 237 -8.70 -12.53 19.75
N VAL A 238 -8.80 -12.52 18.43
CA VAL A 238 -9.40 -13.62 17.67
C VAL A 238 -8.30 -14.59 17.25
N HIS A 239 -8.36 -15.81 17.78
CA HIS A 239 -7.43 -16.87 17.40
C HIS A 239 -7.86 -17.55 16.10
N GLY A 240 -6.95 -17.61 15.13
CA GLY A 240 -7.14 -18.32 13.88
C GLY A 240 -6.00 -19.29 13.58
N GLU A 241 -6.25 -20.18 12.62
CA GLU A 241 -5.23 -21.08 12.08
C GLU A 241 -5.19 -20.93 10.55
N ILE A 242 -4.04 -20.50 10.02
CA ILE A 242 -3.79 -20.44 8.58
C ILE A 242 -2.66 -21.41 8.24
N TYR A 243 -2.93 -22.42 7.41
CA TYR A 243 -1.94 -23.43 6.97
C TYR A 243 -1.11 -24.02 8.14
N SER A 244 -1.80 -24.43 9.22
CA SER A 244 -1.18 -24.98 10.44
C SER A 244 -0.32 -24.01 11.26
N ARG A 245 -0.45 -22.70 11.03
CA ARG A 245 0.11 -21.65 11.88
C ARG A 245 -0.99 -20.99 12.69
N ARG A 246 -0.79 -20.90 14.01
CA ARG A 246 -1.64 -20.09 14.88
C ARG A 246 -1.36 -18.62 14.62
N ILE A 247 -2.39 -17.88 14.29
CA ILE A 247 -2.36 -16.42 14.10
C ILE A 247 -3.32 -15.82 15.11
N VAL A 248 -2.95 -14.66 15.65
CA VAL A 248 -3.84 -13.84 16.46
C VAL A 248 -4.22 -12.63 15.62
N TYR A 249 -5.52 -12.43 15.44
CA TYR A 249 -6.08 -11.21 14.88
C TYR A 249 -6.52 -10.29 16.01
N ILE A 250 -6.41 -9.00 15.75
CA ILE A 250 -6.81 -7.93 16.64
C ILE A 250 -8.14 -7.40 16.09
N ALA A 251 -9.22 -7.58 16.86
CA ALA A 251 -10.53 -7.06 16.52
C ALA A 251 -10.82 -5.85 17.41
N SER A 252 -10.78 -4.65 16.84
CA SER A 252 -11.09 -3.41 17.55
C SER A 252 -12.53 -3.00 17.30
N LYS A 253 -13.31 -2.82 18.37
CA LYS A 253 -14.67 -2.31 18.28
C LYS A 253 -14.68 -0.87 17.78
N GLU A 254 -15.62 -0.54 16.90
CA GLU A 254 -15.83 0.82 16.42
C GLU A 254 -16.10 1.76 17.60
N ILE A 255 -15.34 2.85 17.65
CA ILE A 255 -15.48 3.90 18.67
C ILE A 255 -16.58 4.85 18.20
N ALA A 256 -17.66 4.93 18.99
CA ALA A 256 -18.83 5.72 18.62
C ALA A 256 -18.49 7.22 18.56
N GLY A 257 -18.79 7.86 17.43
CA GLY A 257 -18.54 9.29 17.23
C GLY A 257 -17.06 9.66 17.10
N PHE A 258 -16.18 8.68 16.88
CA PHE A 258 -14.76 8.92 16.65
C PHE A 258 -14.55 9.78 15.41
N LYS A 259 -13.76 10.83 15.58
CA LYS A 259 -13.32 11.75 14.53
C LYS A 259 -11.80 11.80 14.58
N THR A 260 -11.17 11.52 13.45
CA THR A 260 -9.72 11.67 13.33
C THR A 260 -9.34 13.15 13.42
N LEU A 261 -8.11 13.43 13.85
CA LEU A 261 -7.59 14.81 13.85
C LEU A 261 -7.61 15.40 12.43
N ASP A 262 -7.35 14.57 11.41
CA ASP A 262 -7.43 14.97 10.00
C ASP A 262 -8.83 15.45 9.61
N TYR A 263 -9.87 14.69 10.01
CA TYR A 263 -11.25 15.07 9.76
C TYR A 263 -11.62 16.37 10.49
N ILE A 264 -11.23 16.51 11.76
CA ILE A 264 -11.51 17.71 12.57
C ILE A 264 -10.90 18.94 11.90
N GLN A 265 -9.65 18.85 11.47
CA GLN A 265 -8.97 19.95 10.80
C GLN A 265 -9.66 20.36 9.49
N LEU A 266 -10.03 19.38 8.66
CA LEU A 266 -10.64 19.65 7.36
C LEU A 266 -12.09 20.13 7.46
N ALA A 267 -12.88 19.52 8.35
CA ALA A 267 -14.31 19.80 8.46
C ALA A 267 -14.63 20.93 9.44
N GLN A 268 -13.77 21.18 10.43
CA GLN A 268 -14.00 22.11 11.54
C GLN A 268 -12.73 22.91 11.92
N PRO A 269 -12.07 23.61 10.98
CA PRO A 269 -10.79 24.28 11.24
C PRO A 269 -10.85 25.36 12.33
N GLY A 270 -12.03 25.93 12.59
CA GLY A 270 -12.22 26.97 13.61
C GLY A 270 -12.29 26.47 15.05
N THR A 271 -12.36 25.16 15.29
CA THR A 271 -12.49 24.56 16.63
C THR A 271 -11.26 23.76 17.06
N VAL A 272 -10.17 23.80 16.28
CA VAL A 272 -8.96 22.99 16.53
C VAL A 272 -8.37 23.25 17.93
N GLU A 273 -8.45 24.48 18.43
CA GLU A 273 -7.97 24.84 19.77
C GLU A 273 -8.67 24.05 20.90
N GLU A 274 -9.92 23.63 20.70
CA GLU A 274 -10.70 22.84 21.68
C GLU A 274 -10.11 21.44 21.88
N TYR A 275 -9.28 20.96 20.96
CA TYR A 275 -8.71 19.61 20.96
C TYR A 275 -7.27 19.55 21.48
N ILE A 276 -6.67 20.68 21.88
CA ILE A 276 -5.25 20.74 22.31
C ILE A 276 -4.97 19.80 23.48
N GLU A 277 -5.86 19.75 24.47
CA GLU A 277 -5.68 18.87 25.63
C GLU A 277 -5.68 17.39 25.22
N CYS A 278 -6.59 16.99 24.34
CA CYS A 278 -6.66 15.63 23.80
C CYS A 278 -5.35 15.25 23.09
N VAL A 279 -4.86 16.16 22.24
CA VAL A 279 -3.64 15.95 21.47
C VAL A 279 -2.43 15.81 22.40
N ASN A 280 -2.30 16.67 23.40
CA ASN A 280 -1.23 16.58 24.40
C ASN A 280 -1.25 15.25 25.16
N GLN A 281 -2.42 14.77 25.59
CA GLN A 281 -2.55 13.48 26.25
C GLN A 281 -2.11 12.32 25.34
N MET A 282 -2.52 12.33 24.07
CA MET A 282 -2.10 11.30 23.12
C MET A 282 -0.58 11.33 22.89
N LEU A 283 0.02 12.50 22.65
CA LEU A 283 1.47 12.63 22.44
C LEU A 283 2.28 12.15 23.65
N PHE A 284 1.79 12.43 24.86
CA PHE A 284 2.40 11.90 26.09
C PHE A 284 2.38 10.37 26.10
N VAL A 285 1.23 9.76 25.76
CA VAL A 285 1.11 8.29 25.69
C VAL A 285 2.00 7.70 24.58
N TYR A 286 2.03 8.30 23.40
CA TYR A 286 2.94 7.92 22.31
C TYR A 286 4.40 7.91 22.77
N SER A 287 4.81 8.95 23.52
CA SER A 287 6.17 9.08 24.03
C SER A 287 6.49 8.04 25.10
N VAL A 288 5.60 7.85 26.08
CA VAL A 288 5.82 6.90 27.19
C VAL A 288 5.86 5.46 26.69
N LEU A 289 4.99 5.12 25.75
CA LEU A 289 4.87 3.77 25.21
C LEU A 289 5.78 3.50 24.02
N MET A 290 6.54 4.51 23.57
CA MET A 290 7.43 4.41 22.41
C MET A 290 6.70 3.88 21.18
N LEU A 291 5.55 4.47 20.90
CA LEU A 291 4.76 4.16 19.72
C LEU A 291 5.31 4.95 18.53
N GLU A 292 5.16 4.43 17.31
CA GLU A 292 5.46 5.05 16.02
C GLU A 292 4.16 5.21 15.22
N ASP A 293 4.22 5.85 14.05
CA ASP A 293 3.09 6.09 13.13
C ASP A 293 2.08 7.14 13.63
N HIS A 294 2.59 8.29 14.08
CA HIS A 294 1.81 9.38 14.69
C HIS A 294 1.08 10.24 13.64
N HIS A 295 0.38 9.61 12.71
CA HIS A 295 -0.35 10.34 11.68
C HIS A 295 -1.74 10.77 12.17
N THR A 296 -2.22 11.92 11.71
CA THR A 296 -3.51 12.52 12.11
C THR A 296 -4.73 11.62 11.85
N ALA A 297 -4.61 10.61 10.98
CA ALA A 297 -5.65 9.59 10.78
C ALA A 297 -5.65 8.42 11.80
N ASN A 298 -4.60 8.26 12.64
CA ASN A 298 -4.49 7.24 13.70
C ASN A 298 -4.83 7.80 15.08
N MET A 299 -5.08 9.10 15.12
CA MET A 299 -5.35 9.88 16.33
C MET A 299 -6.68 10.56 16.16
N GLY A 300 -7.40 10.73 17.25
CA GLY A 300 -8.66 11.44 17.22
C GLY A 300 -9.33 11.46 18.56
N CYS A 301 -10.60 11.86 18.54
CA CYS A 301 -11.42 11.88 19.73
C CYS A 301 -12.86 11.52 19.42
N ASP A 302 -13.61 11.13 20.44
CA ASP A 302 -15.05 10.98 20.34
C ASP A 302 -15.78 12.34 20.47
N ASN A 303 -17.11 12.31 20.46
CA ASN A 303 -17.94 13.51 20.67
C ASN A 303 -17.80 14.16 22.05
N GLY A 304 -17.20 13.45 23.02
CA GLY A 304 -16.93 13.94 24.37
C GLY A 304 -15.54 14.55 24.54
N HIS A 305 -14.74 14.65 23.46
CA HIS A 305 -13.33 15.02 23.52
C HIS A 305 -12.49 14.02 24.34
N ASN A 306 -12.85 12.73 24.35
CA ASN A 306 -11.96 11.71 24.89
C ASN A 306 -10.92 11.33 23.83
N PRO A 307 -9.61 11.31 24.12
CA PRO A 307 -8.58 11.00 23.14
C PRO A 307 -8.51 9.51 22.83
N PHE A 308 -8.28 9.16 21.56
CA PHE A 308 -8.12 7.78 21.10
C PHE A 308 -6.95 7.61 20.15
N ILE A 309 -6.22 6.51 20.34
CA ILE A 309 -5.15 6.01 19.48
C ILE A 309 -5.62 4.66 18.91
N VAL A 310 -5.70 4.53 17.58
CA VAL A 310 -6.35 3.37 16.93
C VAL A 310 -5.41 2.44 16.16
N ASP A 311 -4.30 2.96 15.65
CA ASP A 311 -3.26 2.18 14.95
C ASP A 311 -1.89 2.81 15.25
N PHE A 312 -0.86 1.97 15.34
CA PHE A 312 0.49 2.38 15.76
C PHE A 312 1.51 1.29 15.46
N LEU A 313 2.77 1.70 15.37
CA LEU A 313 3.92 0.80 15.40
C LEU A 313 4.58 0.84 16.79
N ILE A 314 5.33 -0.18 17.18
CA ILE A 314 6.15 -0.12 18.41
C ILE A 314 7.62 -0.03 18.02
N ILE A 315 8.34 0.95 18.58
CA ILE A 315 9.77 1.12 18.32
C ILE A 315 10.52 -0.11 18.85
N GLY A 316 11.22 -0.82 17.95
CA GLY A 316 12.02 -1.99 18.30
C GLY A 316 13.35 -1.67 19.01
N ARG A 317 13.66 -0.39 19.27
CA ARG A 317 14.91 0.12 19.83
C ARG A 317 14.64 1.22 20.87
N PRO A 318 15.49 1.38 21.91
CA PRO A 318 15.36 2.47 22.88
C PRO A 318 15.39 3.85 22.19
N MET A 319 14.53 4.79 22.62
CA MET A 319 14.65 6.20 22.22
C MET A 319 16.01 6.72 22.68
N SER A 320 16.77 7.28 21.74
CA SER A 320 18.14 7.74 21.96
C SER A 320 18.30 9.25 21.90
N SER A 321 17.30 9.96 21.34
CA SER A 321 17.31 11.42 21.24
C SER A 321 15.91 12.05 21.18
N VAL A 322 15.81 13.34 21.46
CA VAL A 322 14.57 14.14 21.27
C VAL A 322 14.19 14.23 19.78
N ASN A 323 15.16 14.12 18.87
CA ASN A 323 14.88 14.07 17.43
C ASN A 323 14.08 12.82 17.03
N ASP A 324 14.15 11.74 17.81
CA ASP A 324 13.36 10.51 17.59
C ASP A 324 11.86 10.77 17.82
N ILE A 325 11.50 11.78 18.64
CA ILE A 325 10.12 12.25 18.85
C ILE A 325 9.66 13.04 17.60
N HIS A 326 10.52 13.90 17.03
CA HIS A 326 10.19 14.69 15.85
C HIS A 326 10.11 13.87 14.55
N GLU A 327 10.91 12.81 14.39
CA GLU A 327 10.83 11.93 13.22
C GLU A 327 9.56 11.03 13.23
N GLY A 328 9.03 10.72 14.42
CA GLY A 328 7.78 9.97 14.59
C GLY A 328 6.51 10.81 14.43
N VAL A 329 6.57 12.09 14.81
CA VAL A 329 5.44 13.04 14.76
C VAL A 329 5.33 13.68 13.38
N ARG A 330 4.63 13.01 12.44
CA ARG A 330 4.10 13.66 11.23
C ARG A 330 2.70 14.20 11.48
N MET A 331 2.59 15.16 12.39
CA MET A 331 1.36 15.95 12.52
C MET A 331 1.36 17.10 11.52
N ASP A 332 0.17 17.46 11.04
CA ASP A 332 -0.01 18.58 10.12
C ASP A 332 0.40 19.91 10.76
N ILE A 333 0.82 20.87 9.92
CA ILE A 333 1.34 22.21 10.29
C ILE A 333 0.41 22.92 11.27
N SER A 334 -0.91 22.75 11.14
CA SER A 334 -1.90 23.46 11.96
C SER A 334 -1.87 23.02 13.44
N PHE A 335 -1.72 21.72 13.71
CA PHE A 335 -1.59 21.21 15.08
C PHE A 335 -0.20 21.48 15.65
N ASN A 336 0.85 21.39 14.83
CA ASN A 336 2.21 21.76 15.25
C ASN A 336 2.31 23.24 15.69
N ALA A 337 1.60 24.14 15.00
CA ALA A 337 1.57 25.56 15.35
C ALA A 337 0.89 25.82 16.71
N LEU A 338 -0.12 25.03 17.06
CA LEU A 338 -0.88 25.18 18.32
C LEU A 338 -0.18 24.58 19.54
N LEU A 339 0.60 23.52 19.33
CA LEU A 339 1.34 22.85 20.41
C LEU A 339 2.57 23.64 20.87
N GLY A 340 2.90 24.74 20.17
CA GLY A 340 4.21 25.36 20.25
C GLY A 340 5.25 24.44 19.62
N THR A 341 6.32 25.01 19.05
CA THR A 341 7.50 24.18 18.76
C THR A 341 7.96 23.60 20.09
N PHE A 342 7.83 22.29 20.25
CA PHE A 342 8.56 21.55 21.28
C PHE A 342 10.04 21.57 20.84
N ASP A 343 10.70 22.73 20.98
CA ASP A 343 12.15 22.87 20.77
C ASP A 343 12.94 22.21 21.90
#